data_AF-A0A4V2XB55-F1
#
_entry.id   AF-A0A4V2XB55-F1
#
_cell.length_a   1.000
_cell.length_b   1.000
_cell.length_c   1.000
_cell.angle_alpha   90.00
_cell.angle_beta   90.00
_cell.angle_gamma   90.00
#
_symmetry.space_group_name_H-M   'P 1'
#
loop_
_entity.id
_entity.type
_entity.pdbx_description
1 polymer ?
#
loop_
_entity_poly.entity_id
_entity_poly.type
_entity_poly.pdbx_seq_one_letter_code
_entity_poly.pdbx_strand_id
1 'polypeptide(L)'
;MPSRQDQLHSYQFTVQRAVAALVMRETDPARSPFRRLAGAGVASVLVAAIALGGFALYGLFAGGGSKWRDPAAVIVEKESGARFVYRDGKLHPVLNYASALLVIGTDRPSTVLVSRRSIDGVPRGLPLGIADAPDSLPAPRRLTTAPWTVCSVTPAEAGRQAPRSALLIGRDTDGGRSTGQDGVLVRHPDGGLHLIWGKRRYLLRDTNRVLAALAATRERAVPVAPALLNTLPAGTDLAPLALPERGQRSAAVPGAAVGDVYLVRNSGGGRQYAVVQPAGLAGITELQAALLMASTGQGEPEPVTLGRFAALPKVPDLVPAG
;
A
#
# COMPACT_ATOMS: atom_id res chain seq x y z
N MET A 1 82.07 57.41 -16.35
CA MET A 1 81.12 58.35 -15.71
C MET A 1 80.09 57.53 -14.97
N PRO A 2 79.84 57.78 -13.66
CA PRO A 2 78.76 57.09 -12.95
C PRO A 2 77.41 57.40 -13.62
N SER A 3 76.55 56.39 -13.73
CA SER A 3 75.26 56.51 -14.41
C SER A 3 74.26 57.33 -13.57
N ARG A 4 73.20 57.91 -14.17
CA ARG A 4 72.13 58.59 -13.40
C ARG A 4 71.49 57.67 -12.37
N GLN A 5 71.46 56.37 -12.63
CA GLN A 5 70.96 55.36 -11.71
C GLN A 5 71.88 55.23 -10.49
N ASP A 6 73.20 55.24 -10.68
CA ASP A 6 74.17 55.22 -9.57
C ASP A 6 74.05 56.48 -8.70
N GLN A 7 73.78 57.64 -9.30
CA GLN A 7 73.56 58.89 -8.57
C GLN A 7 72.26 58.86 -7.75
N LEU A 8 71.19 58.25 -8.26
CA LEU A 8 69.95 58.08 -7.52
C LEU A 8 70.11 57.10 -6.36
N HIS A 9 70.82 56.00 -6.57
CA HIS A 9 71.09 55.01 -5.54
C HIS A 9 71.98 55.58 -4.42
N SER A 10 73.01 56.36 -4.77
CA SER A 10 73.88 57.01 -3.78
C SER A 10 73.13 58.07 -2.97
N TYR A 11 72.31 58.90 -3.62
CA TYR A 11 71.46 59.88 -2.94
C TYR A 11 70.44 59.22 -1.99
N GLN A 12 69.73 58.17 -2.45
CA GLN A 12 68.80 57.42 -1.63
C GLN A 12 69.48 56.77 -0.42
N PHE A 13 70.70 56.25 -0.61
CA PHE A 13 71.47 55.65 0.47
C PHE A 13 71.89 56.69 1.53
N THR A 14 72.36 57.87 1.11
CA THR A 14 72.71 58.97 2.04
C THR A 14 71.48 59.46 2.81
N VAL A 15 70.33 59.61 2.15
CA VAL A 15 69.07 59.99 2.80
C VAL A 15 68.62 58.91 3.80
N GLN A 16 68.70 57.62 3.43
CA GLN A 16 68.37 56.52 4.35
C GLN A 16 69.27 56.52 5.60
N ARG A 17 70.57 56.78 5.47
CA ARG A 17 71.49 56.89 6.61
C ARG A 17 71.18 58.09 7.50
N ALA A 18 70.85 59.25 6.92
CA ALA A 18 70.48 60.44 7.69
C ALA A 18 69.19 60.23 8.49
N VAL A 19 68.17 59.61 7.89
CA VAL A 19 66.90 59.27 8.56
C VAL A 19 67.13 58.22 9.65
N ALA A 20 67.94 57.19 9.39
CA ALA A 20 68.27 56.17 10.39
C ALA A 20 69.03 56.77 11.58
N ALA A 21 69.97 57.68 11.35
CA ALA A 21 70.71 58.36 12.42
C ALA A 21 69.80 59.23 13.30
N LEU A 22 68.79 59.89 12.72
CA LEU A 22 67.86 60.72 13.47
C LEU A 22 66.85 59.89 14.28
N VAL A 23 66.34 58.79 13.70
CA VAL A 23 65.27 57.98 14.31
C VAL A 23 65.82 56.92 15.27
N MET A 24 66.94 56.28 14.92
CA MET A 24 67.50 55.13 15.66
C MET A 24 68.79 55.47 16.41
N ARG A 25 69.33 56.70 16.27
CA ARG A 25 70.58 57.17 16.88
C ARG A 25 71.83 56.36 16.48
N GLU A 26 71.80 55.71 15.31
CA GLU A 26 72.90 54.94 14.72
C GLU A 26 73.20 55.41 13.27
N THR A 27 74.48 55.63 12.95
CA THR A 27 74.91 56.20 11.66
C THR A 27 75.19 55.17 10.56
N ASP A 28 75.16 53.87 10.88
CA ASP A 28 75.39 52.77 9.93
C ASP A 28 74.67 51.46 10.32
N PRO A 29 73.35 51.34 10.07
CA PRO A 29 72.61 50.14 10.37
C PRO A 29 72.88 49.03 9.34
N ALA A 30 73.34 47.85 9.79
CA ALA A 30 73.63 46.69 8.93
C ALA A 30 72.40 46.13 8.17
N ARG A 31 71.17 46.52 8.56
CA ARG A 31 69.91 46.21 7.86
C ARG A 31 68.95 47.40 8.00
N SER A 32 68.21 47.73 6.95
CA SER A 32 67.21 48.81 6.98
C SER A 32 66.20 48.60 8.13
N PRO A 33 66.04 49.59 9.04
CA PRO A 33 65.20 49.45 10.24
C PRO A 33 63.72 49.24 9.88
N PHE A 34 63.27 49.75 8.74
CA PHE A 34 61.89 49.58 8.27
C PHE A 34 61.65 48.24 7.57
N ARG A 35 62.66 47.43 7.26
CA ARG A 35 62.45 46.15 6.56
C ARG A 35 61.67 45.14 7.42
N ARG A 36 61.90 45.16 8.74
CA ARG A 36 61.13 44.36 9.70
C ARG A 36 59.70 44.88 9.87
N LEU A 37 59.52 46.20 9.95
CA LEU A 37 58.21 46.84 10.04
C LEU A 37 57.38 46.66 8.76
N ALA A 38 57.98 46.84 7.59
CA ALA A 38 57.33 46.63 6.30
C ALA A 38 56.97 45.16 6.08
N GLY A 39 57.87 44.23 6.43
CA GLY A 39 57.58 42.79 6.39
C GLY A 39 56.44 42.39 7.33
N ALA A 40 56.43 42.92 8.55
CA ALA A 40 55.34 42.72 9.51
C ALA A 40 54.02 43.35 9.03
N GLY A 41 54.08 44.52 8.38
CA GLY A 41 52.93 45.18 7.76
C GLY A 41 52.31 44.33 6.66
N VAL A 42 53.11 43.83 5.70
CA VAL A 42 52.59 42.95 4.63
C VAL A 42 52.03 41.65 5.20
N ALA A 43 52.72 41.03 6.17
CA ALA A 43 52.23 39.82 6.81
C ALA A 43 50.90 40.03 7.55
N SER A 44 50.76 41.14 8.29
CA SER A 44 49.51 41.47 9.00
C SER A 44 48.34 41.75 8.05
N VAL A 45 48.57 42.43 6.92
CA VAL A 45 47.54 42.62 5.87
C VAL A 45 47.13 41.28 5.25
N LEU A 46 48.07 40.38 4.99
CA LEU A 46 47.77 39.07 4.43
C LEU A 46 46.91 38.23 5.40
N VAL A 47 47.27 38.23 6.68
CA VAL A 47 46.49 37.56 7.74
C VAL A 47 45.10 38.18 7.87
N ALA A 48 44.98 39.50 7.84
CA ALA A 48 43.69 40.19 7.88
C ALA A 48 42.82 39.83 6.67
N ALA A 49 43.39 39.76 5.46
CA ALA A 49 42.68 39.36 4.26
C ALA A 49 42.19 37.91 4.32
N ILE A 50 43.02 36.98 4.82
CA ILE A 50 42.63 35.58 5.03
C ILE A 50 41.51 35.48 6.07
N ALA A 51 41.62 36.21 7.19
CA ALA A 51 40.59 36.23 8.22
C ALA A 51 39.26 36.76 7.66
N LEU A 52 39.30 37.87 6.92
CA LEU A 52 38.11 38.46 6.28
C LEU A 52 37.47 37.47 5.29
N GLY A 53 38.29 36.79 4.48
CA GLY A 53 37.83 35.73 3.57
C GLY A 53 37.19 34.55 4.32
N GLY A 54 37.77 34.14 5.45
CA GLY A 54 37.20 33.12 6.33
C GLY A 54 35.84 33.51 6.89
N PHE A 55 35.70 34.75 7.37
CA PHE A 55 34.41 35.27 7.85
C PHE A 55 33.38 35.42 6.73
N ALA A 56 33.78 35.83 5.52
CA ALA A 56 32.89 35.92 4.38
C ALA A 56 32.35 34.55 3.96
N LEU A 57 33.21 33.54 3.88
CA LEU A 57 32.81 32.15 3.63
C LEU A 57 31.90 31.62 4.73
N TYR A 58 32.27 31.84 6.00
CA TYR A 58 31.44 31.45 7.13
C TYR A 58 30.04 32.08 7.08
N GLY A 59 29.95 33.38 6.78
CA GLY A 59 28.67 34.09 6.65
C GLY A 59 27.79 33.52 5.53
N LEU A 60 28.38 33.14 4.40
CA LEU A 60 27.66 32.53 3.28
C LEU A 60 27.03 31.18 3.64
N PHE A 61 27.71 30.36 4.45
CA PHE A 61 27.21 29.05 4.88
C PHE A 61 26.36 29.10 6.17
N ALA A 62 26.55 30.12 7.01
CA ALA A 62 25.81 30.30 8.26
C ALA A 62 24.47 31.04 8.07
N GLY A 63 24.28 31.75 6.95
CA GLY A 63 23.04 32.44 6.62
C GLY A 63 21.91 31.48 6.21
N GLY A 64 20.84 31.45 7.00
CA GLY A 64 19.64 30.66 6.74
C GLY A 64 18.85 31.16 5.53
N GLY A 65 19.06 30.57 4.37
CA GLY A 65 18.31 30.92 3.15
C GLY A 65 16.80 30.75 3.32
N SER A 66 16.00 31.54 2.60
CA SER A 66 14.52 31.55 2.68
C SER A 66 13.83 30.36 2.02
N LYS A 67 14.59 29.37 1.50
CA LYS A 67 14.06 28.19 0.81
C LYS A 67 13.09 27.38 1.67
N TRP A 68 13.22 27.44 2.99
CA TRP A 68 12.30 26.76 3.92
C TRP A 68 10.90 27.39 3.97
N ARG A 69 10.71 28.61 3.46
CA ARG A 69 9.38 29.27 3.35
C ARG A 69 8.58 28.82 2.14
N ASP A 70 9.12 27.91 1.33
CA ASP A 70 8.38 27.28 0.25
C ASP A 70 7.22 26.46 0.84
N PRO A 71 5.95 26.71 0.44
CA PRO A 71 4.82 25.88 0.85
C PRO A 71 4.98 24.39 0.49
N ALA A 72 5.84 24.06 -0.48
CA ALA A 72 6.16 22.68 -0.88
C ALA A 72 7.30 22.03 -0.06
N ALA A 73 7.84 22.72 0.96
CA ALA A 73 8.94 22.23 1.77
C ALA A 73 8.49 21.65 3.12
N VAL A 74 8.95 20.43 3.42
CA VAL A 74 8.99 19.91 4.79
C VAL A 74 10.23 20.49 5.47
N ILE A 75 10.02 21.21 6.56
CA ILE A 75 11.08 21.89 7.28
C ILE A 75 11.48 20.98 8.44
N VAL A 76 12.76 20.64 8.53
CA VAL A 76 13.31 19.83 9.63
C VAL A 76 14.37 20.63 10.36
N GLU A 77 14.14 20.88 11.64
CA GLU A 77 15.10 21.53 12.52
C GLU A 77 16.29 20.59 12.77
N LYS A 78 17.50 21.05 12.46
CA LYS A 78 18.73 20.25 12.56
C LYS A 78 19.03 19.81 13.99
N GLU A 79 18.71 20.67 14.96
CA GLU A 79 19.09 20.48 16.37
C GLU A 79 18.17 19.50 17.12
N SER A 80 16.87 19.56 16.88
CA SER A 80 15.88 18.75 17.59
C SER A 80 15.20 17.68 16.73
N GLY A 81 15.36 17.75 15.40
CA GLY A 81 14.58 16.94 14.46
C GLY A 81 13.10 17.37 14.38
N ALA A 82 12.71 18.45 15.06
CA ALA A 82 11.35 18.98 15.03
C ALA A 82 10.97 19.35 13.59
N ARG A 83 9.75 18.98 13.20
CA ARG A 83 9.27 19.11 11.83
C ARG A 83 8.20 20.18 11.77
N PHE A 84 8.25 20.98 10.71
CA PHE A 84 7.30 22.05 10.48
C PHE A 84 6.88 22.10 9.02
N VAL A 85 5.71 22.68 8.78
CA VAL A 85 5.26 23.16 7.47
C VAL A 85 4.95 24.65 7.57
N TYR A 86 5.28 25.40 6.53
CA TYR A 86 5.02 26.83 6.48
C TYR A 86 3.73 27.12 5.70
N ARG A 87 2.73 27.67 6.38
CA ARG A 87 1.42 27.99 5.80
C ARG A 87 0.82 29.21 6.46
N ASP A 88 0.12 30.04 5.70
CA ASP A 88 -0.57 31.23 6.20
C ASP A 88 0.34 32.17 7.02
N GLY A 89 1.62 32.26 6.63
CA GLY A 89 2.62 33.07 7.33
C GLY A 89 3.14 32.48 8.65
N LYS A 90 2.75 31.23 8.99
CA LYS A 90 3.07 30.58 10.26
C LYS A 90 3.80 29.26 10.05
N LEU A 91 4.63 28.89 11.02
CA LEU A 91 5.20 27.55 11.12
C LEU A 91 4.30 26.68 11.98
N HIS A 92 3.67 25.70 11.34
CA HIS A 92 2.88 24.69 12.00
C HIS A 92 3.76 23.49 12.36
N PRO A 93 3.91 23.13 13.64
CA PRO A 93 4.55 21.87 14.03
C PRO A 93 3.77 20.69 13.44
N VAL A 94 4.46 19.66 12.95
CA VAL A 94 3.81 18.46 12.42
C VAL A 94 4.19 17.22 13.20
N LEU A 95 3.19 16.37 13.49
CA LEU A 95 3.36 15.19 14.34
C LEU A 95 4.26 14.12 13.71
N ASN A 96 4.28 14.02 12.38
CA ASN A 96 5.10 13.07 11.64
C ASN A 96 5.38 13.53 10.22
N TYR A 97 6.37 12.91 9.57
CA TYR A 97 6.77 13.20 8.20
C TYR A 97 5.64 12.92 7.20
N ALA A 98 4.91 11.81 7.35
CA ALA A 98 3.77 11.50 6.47
C ALA A 98 2.70 12.60 6.51
N SER A 99 2.37 13.11 7.70
CA SER A 99 1.44 14.23 7.86
C SER A 99 1.96 15.51 7.20
N ALA A 100 3.26 15.78 7.29
CA ALA A 100 3.87 16.93 6.61
C ALA A 100 3.65 16.86 5.09
N LEU A 101 3.90 15.68 4.48
CA LEU A 101 3.69 15.45 3.06
C LEU A 101 2.21 15.59 2.67
N LEU A 102 1.29 15.06 3.48
CA LEU A 102 -0.15 15.18 3.24
C LEU A 102 -0.65 16.63 3.34
N VAL A 103 -0.14 17.41 4.28
CA VAL A 103 -0.50 18.83 4.43
C VAL A 103 0.04 19.67 3.27
N ILE A 104 1.25 19.35 2.78
CA ILE A 104 1.85 19.99 1.61
C ILE A 104 1.06 19.64 0.34
N GLY A 105 0.69 18.36 0.17
CA GLY A 105 -0.22 17.92 -0.90
C GLY A 105 0.35 18.04 -2.32
N THR A 106 1.67 18.02 -2.49
CA THR A 106 2.34 18.08 -3.80
C THR A 106 3.03 16.77 -4.15
N ASP A 107 3.14 16.44 -5.44
CA ASP A 107 3.79 15.21 -5.92
C ASP A 107 5.31 15.17 -5.71
N ARG A 108 5.95 16.34 -5.56
CA ARG A 108 7.42 16.47 -5.40
C ARG A 108 7.77 17.39 -4.23
N PRO A 109 7.47 16.97 -2.99
CA PRO A 109 7.83 17.74 -1.82
C PRO A 109 9.35 17.72 -1.64
N SER A 110 9.90 18.82 -1.14
CA SER A 110 11.32 18.92 -0.80
C SER A 110 11.49 18.92 0.72
N THR A 111 12.57 18.33 1.21
CA THR A 111 12.90 18.37 2.65
C THR A 111 14.08 19.30 2.85
N VAL A 112 13.89 20.33 3.67
CA VAL A 112 14.89 21.36 3.95
C VAL A 112 15.31 21.27 5.40
N LEU A 113 16.60 21.08 5.63
CA LEU A 113 17.20 21.12 6.96
C LEU A 113 17.55 22.57 7.33
N VAL A 114 16.94 23.08 8.39
CA VAL A 114 17.16 24.45 8.89
C VAL A 114 17.73 24.42 10.29
N SER A 115 18.60 25.37 10.63
CA SER A 115 18.96 25.59 12.03
C SER A 115 17.81 26.28 12.75
N ARG A 116 17.68 26.03 14.06
CA ARG A 116 16.69 26.72 14.92
C ARG A 116 16.73 28.24 14.75
N ARG A 117 17.93 28.83 14.72
CA ARG A 117 18.15 30.27 14.48
C ARG A 117 17.54 30.80 13.18
N SER A 118 17.43 29.97 12.14
CA SER A 118 16.89 30.39 10.83
C SER A 118 15.37 30.55 10.82
N ILE A 119 14.69 29.94 11.80
CA ILE A 119 13.22 29.95 11.95
C ILE A 119 12.78 30.68 13.23
N ASP A 120 13.72 31.30 13.94
CA ASP A 120 13.43 32.12 15.10
C ASP A 120 12.66 33.39 14.69
N GLY A 121 11.72 33.81 15.53
CA GLY A 121 10.86 34.97 15.27
C GLY A 121 9.70 34.74 14.29
N VAL A 122 9.58 33.55 13.70
CA VAL A 122 8.47 33.20 12.82
C VAL A 122 7.26 32.77 13.67
N PRO A 123 6.06 33.33 13.46
CA PRO A 123 4.87 32.96 14.23
C PRO A 123 4.59 31.46 14.15
N ARG A 124 4.28 30.83 15.29
CA ARG A 124 3.93 29.41 15.36
C ARG A 124 2.42 29.23 15.24
N GLY A 125 2.01 28.26 14.42
CA GLY A 125 0.64 27.82 14.29
C GLY A 125 0.32 26.65 15.23
N LEU A 126 -0.94 26.22 15.21
CA LEU A 126 -1.36 24.99 15.89
C LEU A 126 -0.66 23.77 15.29
N PRO A 127 -0.34 22.75 16.09
CA PRO A 127 0.22 21.51 15.58
C PRO A 127 -0.77 20.81 14.63
N LEU A 128 -0.24 20.23 13.56
CA LEU A 128 -1.01 19.52 12.53
C LEU A 128 -0.54 18.07 12.43
N GLY A 129 -1.46 17.18 12.06
CA GLY A 129 -1.12 15.82 11.64
C GLY A 129 -2.03 14.74 12.20
N ILE A 130 -1.79 13.53 11.73
CA ILE A 130 -2.49 12.31 12.09
C ILE A 130 -1.64 11.60 13.15
N ALA A 131 -2.18 11.35 14.34
CA ALA A 131 -1.48 10.58 15.36
C ALA A 131 -1.07 9.20 14.83
N ASP A 132 0.10 8.71 15.26
CA ASP A 132 0.67 7.40 14.90
C ASP A 132 0.95 7.16 13.40
N ALA A 133 0.80 8.16 12.54
CA ALA A 133 1.25 8.05 11.16
C ALA A 133 2.80 7.96 11.09
N PRO A 134 3.34 7.21 10.11
CA PRO A 134 4.75 6.86 10.09
C PRO A 134 5.64 8.07 9.77
N ASP A 135 6.81 8.06 10.40
CA ASP A 135 7.88 9.02 10.11
C ASP A 135 8.84 8.56 9.01
N SER A 136 8.97 7.26 8.86
CA SER A 136 9.82 6.66 7.83
C SER A 136 8.93 6.12 6.73
N LEU A 137 9.07 6.70 5.54
CA LEU A 137 8.43 6.20 4.34
C LEU A 137 9.46 5.53 3.44
N PRO A 138 9.16 4.35 2.88
CA PRO A 138 10.05 3.71 1.93
C PRO A 138 10.20 4.59 0.67
N ALA A 139 11.41 4.60 0.11
CA ALA A 139 11.60 5.19 -1.21
C ALA A 139 10.74 4.46 -2.26
N PRO A 140 10.31 5.12 -3.36
CA PRO A 140 9.46 4.48 -4.38
C PRO A 140 10.01 3.15 -4.93
N ARG A 141 11.35 3.05 -5.05
CA ARG A 141 12.05 1.83 -5.53
C ARG A 141 12.06 0.67 -4.53
N ARG A 142 11.62 0.90 -3.29
CA ARG A 142 11.53 -0.08 -2.20
C ARG A 142 10.10 -0.54 -1.95
N LEU A 143 9.14 -0.10 -2.77
CA LEU A 143 7.77 -0.61 -2.74
C LEU A 143 7.75 -2.01 -3.34
N THR A 144 7.10 -2.95 -2.65
CA THR A 144 6.99 -4.34 -3.12
C THR A 144 5.84 -4.46 -4.12
N THR A 145 6.11 -5.08 -5.27
CA THR A 145 5.10 -5.54 -6.24
C THR A 145 4.84 -7.04 -6.10
N ALA A 146 5.43 -7.68 -5.10
CA ALA A 146 5.35 -9.11 -4.90
C ALA A 146 3.95 -9.52 -4.44
N PRO A 147 3.52 -10.77 -4.71
CA PRO A 147 2.18 -11.23 -4.40
C PRO A 147 1.91 -11.24 -2.89
N TRP A 148 0.61 -11.19 -2.58
CA TRP A 148 0.10 -11.28 -1.21
C TRP A 148 -0.66 -12.59 -1.07
N THR A 149 -0.41 -13.30 0.03
CA THR A 149 -1.05 -14.57 0.33
C THR A 149 -1.79 -14.47 1.66
N VAL A 150 -3.08 -14.78 1.65
CA VAL A 150 -3.91 -14.83 2.87
C VAL A 150 -4.16 -16.29 3.25
N CYS A 151 -3.78 -16.63 4.46
CA CYS A 151 -3.95 -17.96 5.04
C CYS A 151 -4.93 -17.92 6.20
N SER A 152 -5.71 -18.98 6.32
CA SER A 152 -6.42 -19.32 7.56
C SER A 152 -5.63 -20.42 8.26
N VAL A 153 -5.16 -20.16 9.47
CA VAL A 153 -4.36 -21.10 10.27
C VAL A 153 -5.12 -21.49 11.52
N THR A 154 -5.24 -22.78 11.78
CA THR A 154 -5.81 -23.29 13.04
C THR A 154 -4.65 -23.59 13.98
N PRO A 155 -4.57 -22.95 15.17
CA PRO A 155 -3.50 -23.23 16.13
C PRO A 155 -3.51 -24.71 16.56
N ALA A 156 -2.33 -25.32 16.67
CA ALA A 156 -2.17 -26.71 17.12
C ALA A 156 -2.36 -26.88 18.64
N GLU A 157 -2.41 -25.80 19.42
CA GLU A 157 -2.55 -25.85 20.88
C GLU A 157 -4.00 -26.14 21.31
N ALA A 158 -4.16 -27.18 22.15
CA ALA A 158 -5.40 -27.52 22.81
C ALA A 158 -5.85 -26.36 23.73
N GLY A 159 -6.86 -25.60 23.29
CA GLY A 159 -7.50 -24.55 24.09
C GLY A 159 -7.88 -23.29 23.31
N ARG A 160 -7.27 -23.02 22.15
CA ARG A 160 -7.69 -21.95 21.22
C ARG A 160 -7.98 -22.53 19.84
N GLN A 161 -9.20 -23.05 19.67
CA GLN A 161 -9.64 -23.72 18.43
C GLN A 161 -10.10 -22.75 17.33
N ALA A 162 -10.13 -21.44 17.58
CA ALA A 162 -10.59 -20.48 16.59
C ALA A 162 -9.49 -20.23 15.52
N PRO A 163 -9.83 -20.36 14.22
CA PRO A 163 -8.89 -20.11 13.14
C PRO A 163 -8.46 -18.63 13.13
N ARG A 164 -7.18 -18.39 12.86
CA ARG A 164 -6.57 -17.05 12.76
C ARG A 164 -6.19 -16.75 11.32
N SER A 165 -6.17 -15.46 10.97
CA SER A 165 -5.70 -15.01 9.67
C SER A 165 -4.20 -14.71 9.71
N ALA A 166 -3.48 -15.13 8.68
CA ALA A 166 -2.11 -14.73 8.44
C ALA A 166 -2.00 -14.11 7.04
N LEU A 167 -1.33 -12.96 6.95
CA LEU A 167 -1.02 -12.29 5.69
C LEU A 167 0.48 -12.39 5.46
N LEU A 168 0.86 -12.96 4.31
CA LEU A 168 2.24 -13.04 3.85
C LEU A 168 2.41 -12.06 2.69
N ILE A 169 3.38 -11.15 2.80
CA ILE A 169 3.67 -10.14 1.79
C ILE A 169 5.02 -10.45 1.17
N GLY A 170 5.05 -10.62 -0.15
CA GLY A 170 6.27 -10.86 -0.92
C GLY A 170 6.97 -12.16 -0.61
N ARG A 171 6.19 -13.16 -0.17
CA ARG A 171 6.65 -14.53 0.03
C ARG A 171 5.66 -15.46 -0.65
N ASP A 172 6.18 -16.24 -1.59
CA ASP A 172 5.43 -17.35 -2.15
C ASP A 172 5.33 -18.48 -1.12
N THR A 173 4.17 -19.12 -1.08
CA THR A 173 3.97 -20.31 -0.25
C THR A 173 4.23 -21.55 -1.10
N ASP A 174 5.32 -22.23 -0.77
CA ASP A 174 5.80 -23.48 -1.36
C ASP A 174 5.15 -24.69 -0.68
N GLY A 175 3.82 -24.74 -0.72
CA GLY A 175 3.05 -25.84 -0.15
C GLY A 175 1.54 -25.73 -0.37
N GLY A 176 0.86 -26.88 -0.34
CA GLY A 176 -0.59 -26.99 -0.48
C GLY A 176 -1.02 -27.72 -1.76
N ARG A 177 -2.23 -28.30 -1.71
CA ARG A 177 -2.87 -28.93 -2.86
C ARG A 177 -3.81 -27.92 -3.49
N SER A 178 -3.63 -27.63 -4.78
CA SER A 178 -4.61 -26.84 -5.54
C SER A 178 -5.96 -27.53 -5.45
N THR A 179 -7.01 -26.75 -5.20
CA THR A 179 -8.37 -27.28 -5.21
C THR A 179 -8.77 -27.71 -6.62
N GLY A 180 -8.18 -27.16 -7.68
CA GLY A 180 -8.50 -27.53 -9.05
C GLY A 180 -10.01 -27.41 -9.32
N GLN A 181 -10.66 -28.54 -9.59
CA GLN A 181 -12.11 -28.65 -9.76
C GLN A 181 -12.87 -29.02 -8.47
N ASP A 182 -12.15 -29.35 -7.39
CA ASP A 182 -12.72 -29.69 -6.09
C ASP A 182 -13.28 -28.44 -5.40
N GLY A 183 -14.39 -28.61 -4.69
CA GLY A 183 -14.95 -27.62 -3.77
C GLY A 183 -14.51 -27.88 -2.34
N VAL A 184 -14.31 -26.83 -1.55
CA VAL A 184 -13.97 -26.93 -0.12
C VAL A 184 -15.12 -26.35 0.69
N LEU A 185 -15.75 -27.19 1.51
CA LEU A 185 -16.75 -26.75 2.47
C LEU A 185 -16.04 -26.15 3.69
N VAL A 186 -16.39 -24.90 4.02
CA VAL A 186 -15.77 -24.16 5.12
C VAL A 186 -16.81 -23.60 6.07
N ARG A 187 -16.41 -23.43 7.34
CA ARG A 187 -17.24 -22.89 8.41
C ARG A 187 -16.65 -21.57 8.91
N HIS A 188 -17.45 -20.52 8.85
CA HIS A 188 -17.12 -19.23 9.41
C HIS A 188 -17.32 -19.24 10.95
N PRO A 189 -16.63 -18.38 11.73
CA PRO A 189 -16.76 -18.37 13.19
C PRO A 189 -18.16 -18.07 13.73
N ASP A 190 -19.04 -17.44 12.95
CA ASP A 190 -20.46 -17.23 13.30
C ASP A 190 -21.33 -18.49 13.09
N GLY A 191 -20.74 -19.59 12.61
CA GLY A 191 -21.44 -20.85 12.31
C GLY A 191 -21.95 -20.97 10.87
N GLY A 192 -21.87 -19.91 10.06
CA GLY A 192 -22.25 -19.93 8.65
C GLY A 192 -21.37 -20.87 7.82
N LEU A 193 -21.98 -21.62 6.90
CA LEU A 193 -21.26 -22.50 5.98
C LEU A 193 -21.12 -21.86 4.61
N HIS A 194 -19.94 -21.99 4.02
CA HIS A 194 -19.66 -21.55 2.67
C HIS A 194 -19.00 -22.67 1.88
N LEU A 195 -19.27 -22.72 0.57
CA LEU A 195 -18.50 -23.52 -0.38
C LEU A 195 -17.49 -22.61 -1.07
N ILE A 196 -16.21 -22.96 -1.02
CA ILE A 196 -15.18 -22.33 -1.86
C ILE A 196 -15.02 -23.19 -3.09
N TRP A 197 -15.31 -22.64 -4.26
CA TRP A 197 -15.18 -23.32 -5.54
C TRP A 197 -14.96 -22.33 -6.67
N GLY A 198 -14.11 -22.67 -7.65
CA GLY A 198 -13.87 -21.79 -8.81
C GLY A 198 -13.41 -20.38 -8.45
N LYS A 199 -12.58 -20.22 -7.41
CA LYS A 199 -12.08 -18.93 -6.88
C LYS A 199 -13.18 -18.00 -6.32
N ARG A 200 -14.35 -18.53 -5.99
CA ARG A 200 -15.45 -17.79 -5.37
C ARG A 200 -15.86 -18.45 -4.06
N ARG A 201 -16.55 -17.69 -3.21
CA ARG A 201 -17.27 -18.22 -2.06
C ARG A 201 -18.78 -18.20 -2.32
N TYR A 202 -19.46 -19.25 -1.95
CA TYR A 202 -20.92 -19.35 -2.04
C TYR A 202 -21.48 -19.63 -0.65
N LEU A 203 -22.35 -18.75 -0.16
CA LEU A 203 -23.00 -18.94 1.13
C LEU A 203 -24.07 -20.03 1.02
N LEU A 204 -24.10 -20.95 1.97
CA LEU A 204 -25.14 -21.96 2.03
C LEU A 204 -26.36 -21.38 2.76
N ARG A 205 -27.50 -21.33 2.06
CA ARG A 205 -28.83 -21.06 2.63
C ARG A 205 -29.58 -22.38 2.71
N ASP A 206 -30.43 -22.52 3.74
CA ASP A 206 -31.08 -23.80 4.02
C ASP A 206 -30.06 -24.96 4.09
N THR A 207 -29.14 -24.81 5.04
CA THR A 207 -27.91 -25.61 5.14
C THR A 207 -28.15 -27.11 5.06
N ASN A 208 -29.25 -27.62 5.61
CA ASN A 208 -29.53 -29.06 5.59
C ASN A 208 -29.81 -29.57 4.18
N ARG A 209 -30.62 -28.84 3.40
CA ARG A 209 -30.95 -29.22 2.02
C ARG A 209 -29.75 -29.08 1.10
N VAL A 210 -28.96 -28.02 1.26
CA VAL A 210 -27.75 -27.84 0.43
C VAL A 210 -26.69 -28.90 0.75
N LEU A 211 -26.49 -29.22 2.03
CA LEU A 211 -25.57 -30.30 2.40
C LEU A 211 -26.02 -31.66 1.87
N ALA A 212 -27.32 -31.95 1.91
CA ALA A 212 -27.87 -33.16 1.30
C ALA A 212 -27.62 -33.20 -0.21
N ALA A 213 -27.87 -32.09 -0.92
CA ALA A 213 -27.62 -31.97 -2.36
C ALA A 213 -26.14 -32.11 -2.73
N LEU A 214 -25.23 -31.67 -1.86
CA LEU A 214 -23.78 -31.81 -2.02
C LEU A 214 -23.24 -33.17 -1.52
N ALA A 215 -24.10 -34.06 -1.01
CA ALA A 215 -23.71 -35.30 -0.33
C ALA A 215 -22.63 -35.07 0.76
N ALA A 216 -22.77 -33.98 1.52
CA ALA A 216 -21.82 -33.53 2.52
C ALA A 216 -22.45 -33.45 3.92
N THR A 217 -21.60 -33.43 4.96
CA THR A 217 -22.03 -33.21 6.35
C THR A 217 -21.34 -31.99 6.94
N ARG A 218 -21.95 -31.39 7.97
CA ARG A 218 -21.40 -30.23 8.67
C ARG A 218 -20.01 -30.50 9.26
N GLU A 219 -19.74 -31.74 9.66
CA GLU A 219 -18.46 -32.16 10.24
C GLU A 219 -17.30 -32.11 9.23
N ARG A 220 -17.59 -32.27 7.93
CA ARG A 220 -16.60 -32.10 6.88
C ARG A 220 -16.21 -30.63 6.64
N ALA A 221 -16.95 -29.68 7.22
CA ALA A 221 -16.65 -28.27 7.05
C ALA A 221 -15.42 -27.86 7.86
N VAL A 222 -14.42 -27.32 7.18
CA VAL A 222 -13.17 -26.84 7.79
C VAL A 222 -13.40 -25.45 8.40
N PRO A 223 -13.12 -25.22 9.70
CA PRO A 223 -13.16 -23.89 10.29
C PRO A 223 -12.14 -22.97 9.59
N VAL A 224 -12.58 -21.78 9.18
CA VAL A 224 -11.69 -20.79 8.56
C VAL A 224 -11.82 -19.41 9.19
N ALA A 225 -10.73 -18.65 9.16
CA ALA A 225 -10.70 -17.28 9.62
C ALA A 225 -11.46 -16.36 8.63
N PRO A 226 -12.16 -15.32 9.12
CA PRO A 226 -12.99 -14.46 8.27
C PRO A 226 -12.25 -13.82 7.09
N ALA A 227 -10.98 -13.45 7.28
CA ALA A 227 -10.22 -12.77 6.24
C ALA A 227 -10.07 -13.62 4.96
N LEU A 228 -9.94 -14.96 5.09
CA LEU A 228 -9.85 -15.83 3.92
C LEU A 228 -11.13 -15.76 3.08
N LEU A 229 -12.30 -15.81 3.72
CA LEU A 229 -13.56 -15.67 3.00
C LEU A 229 -13.72 -14.29 2.37
N ASN A 230 -13.32 -13.23 3.09
CA ASN A 230 -13.43 -11.87 2.58
C ASN A 230 -12.47 -11.56 1.42
N THR A 231 -11.41 -12.36 1.22
CA THR A 231 -10.56 -12.26 0.02
C THR A 231 -11.17 -12.87 -1.23
N LEU A 232 -12.19 -13.72 -1.09
CA LEU A 232 -12.83 -14.39 -2.22
C LEU A 232 -14.08 -13.61 -2.65
N PRO A 233 -14.25 -13.34 -3.95
CA PRO A 233 -15.49 -12.79 -4.49
C PRO A 233 -16.68 -13.67 -4.11
N ALA A 234 -17.78 -13.03 -3.72
CA ALA A 234 -19.03 -13.74 -3.50
C ALA A 234 -19.60 -14.23 -4.84
N GLY A 235 -20.02 -15.49 -4.87
CA GLY A 235 -20.93 -16.01 -5.88
C GLY A 235 -22.37 -16.01 -5.35
N THR A 236 -23.29 -16.51 -6.15
CA THR A 236 -24.71 -16.64 -5.78
C THR A 236 -24.88 -17.61 -4.60
N ASP A 237 -25.66 -17.21 -3.60
CA ASP A 237 -25.99 -18.09 -2.49
C ASP A 237 -26.52 -19.45 -2.98
N LEU A 238 -25.98 -20.55 -2.44
CA LEU A 238 -26.47 -21.88 -2.71
C LEU A 238 -27.74 -22.10 -1.90
N ALA A 239 -28.85 -22.25 -2.60
CA ALA A 239 -30.16 -22.48 -2.02
C ALA A 239 -31.00 -23.33 -2.99
N PRO A 240 -32.02 -24.06 -2.51
CA PRO A 240 -33.04 -24.63 -3.38
C PRO A 240 -33.66 -23.57 -4.30
N LEU A 241 -33.81 -23.92 -5.58
CA LEU A 241 -34.26 -22.99 -6.61
C LEU A 241 -35.71 -22.55 -6.35
N ALA A 242 -35.97 -21.27 -6.13
CA ALA A 242 -37.33 -20.77 -5.90
C ALA A 242 -38.17 -20.92 -7.17
N LEU A 243 -39.22 -21.74 -7.11
CA LEU A 243 -40.14 -21.97 -8.22
C LEU A 243 -41.53 -21.47 -7.80
N PRO A 244 -42.14 -20.55 -8.56
CA PRO A 244 -43.54 -20.18 -8.36
C PRO A 244 -44.43 -21.42 -8.41
N GLU A 245 -45.53 -21.43 -7.65
CA GLU A 245 -46.56 -22.48 -7.71
C GLU A 245 -46.04 -23.91 -7.43
N ARG A 246 -44.89 -24.03 -6.75
CA ARG A 246 -44.30 -25.33 -6.42
C ARG A 246 -45.31 -26.25 -5.72
N GLY A 247 -45.36 -27.50 -6.16
CA GLY A 247 -46.26 -28.53 -5.65
C GLY A 247 -47.65 -28.52 -6.28
N GLN A 248 -48.01 -27.48 -7.06
CA GLN A 248 -49.25 -27.50 -7.85
C GLN A 248 -49.08 -28.37 -9.09
N ARG A 249 -50.18 -28.89 -9.63
CA ARG A 249 -50.15 -29.67 -10.87
C ARG A 249 -49.79 -28.79 -12.07
N SER A 250 -48.91 -29.29 -12.94
CA SER A 250 -48.60 -28.61 -14.20
C SER A 250 -49.71 -28.82 -15.22
N ALA A 251 -50.12 -27.75 -15.89
CA ALA A 251 -51.06 -27.83 -17.01
C ALA A 251 -50.38 -28.36 -18.29
N ALA A 252 -49.08 -28.10 -18.43
CA ALA A 252 -48.29 -28.47 -19.61
C ALA A 252 -47.64 -29.85 -19.53
N VAL A 253 -47.43 -30.38 -18.31
CA VAL A 253 -46.81 -31.70 -18.08
C VAL A 253 -47.80 -32.62 -17.35
N PRO A 254 -48.53 -33.49 -18.07
CA PRO A 254 -49.56 -34.33 -17.46
C PRO A 254 -49.00 -35.26 -16.38
N GLY A 255 -49.65 -35.25 -15.21
CA GLY A 255 -49.32 -36.11 -14.08
C GLY A 255 -48.19 -35.60 -13.19
N ALA A 256 -47.55 -34.48 -13.54
CA ALA A 256 -46.44 -33.90 -12.79
C ALA A 256 -46.83 -32.65 -12.00
N ALA A 257 -46.13 -32.40 -10.90
CA ALA A 257 -46.21 -31.19 -10.12
C ALA A 257 -45.06 -30.23 -10.46
N VAL A 258 -45.31 -28.93 -10.30
CA VAL A 258 -44.28 -27.90 -10.46
C VAL A 258 -43.17 -28.13 -9.42
N GLY A 259 -41.94 -28.28 -9.89
CA GLY A 259 -40.78 -28.63 -9.08
C GLY A 259 -40.33 -30.08 -9.19
N ASP A 260 -41.10 -30.96 -9.84
CA ASP A 260 -40.64 -32.32 -10.12
C ASP A 260 -39.45 -32.30 -11.08
N VAL A 261 -38.42 -33.08 -10.73
CA VAL A 261 -37.19 -33.18 -11.49
C VAL A 261 -37.23 -34.40 -12.38
N TYR A 262 -36.98 -34.20 -13.67
CA TYR A 262 -36.89 -35.23 -14.68
C TYR A 262 -35.47 -35.39 -15.17
N LEU A 263 -35.11 -36.62 -15.55
CA LEU A 263 -33.83 -36.94 -16.18
C LEU A 263 -34.08 -37.64 -17.51
N VAL A 264 -33.57 -37.05 -18.59
CA VAL A 264 -33.48 -37.72 -19.89
C VAL A 264 -32.05 -38.19 -20.12
N ARG A 265 -31.92 -39.44 -20.57
CA ARG A 265 -30.65 -40.06 -20.95
C ARG A 265 -30.69 -40.43 -22.42
N ASN A 266 -29.60 -40.22 -23.13
CA ASN A 266 -29.44 -40.73 -24.49
C ASN A 266 -28.50 -41.96 -24.50
N SER A 267 -28.51 -42.70 -25.61
CA SER A 267 -27.66 -43.89 -25.78
C SER A 267 -26.16 -43.58 -25.79
N GLY A 268 -25.77 -42.34 -26.08
CA GLY A 268 -24.38 -41.86 -26.03
C GLY A 268 -23.90 -41.44 -24.65
N GLY A 269 -24.70 -41.65 -23.58
CA GLY A 269 -24.33 -41.30 -22.20
C GLY A 269 -24.61 -39.84 -21.81
N GLY A 270 -25.19 -39.05 -22.71
CA GLY A 270 -25.66 -37.70 -22.43
C GLY A 270 -26.79 -37.71 -21.39
N ARG A 271 -26.70 -36.80 -20.42
CA ARG A 271 -27.68 -36.59 -19.36
C ARG A 271 -28.17 -35.15 -19.41
N GLN A 272 -29.49 -34.96 -19.40
CA GLN A 272 -30.10 -33.64 -19.28
C GLN A 272 -31.14 -33.67 -18.16
N TYR A 273 -30.98 -32.78 -17.20
CA TYR A 273 -31.94 -32.57 -16.13
C TYR A 273 -32.92 -31.47 -16.54
N ALA A 274 -34.19 -31.66 -16.19
CA ALA A 274 -35.21 -30.64 -16.38
C ALA A 274 -36.12 -30.59 -15.16
N VAL A 275 -36.69 -29.42 -14.91
CA VAL A 275 -37.70 -29.23 -13.88
C VAL A 275 -39.03 -28.85 -14.51
N VAL A 276 -40.12 -29.36 -13.93
CA VAL A 276 -41.47 -29.00 -14.31
C VAL A 276 -41.80 -27.59 -13.84
N GLN A 277 -42.26 -26.77 -14.78
CA GLN A 277 -42.86 -25.45 -14.58
C GLN A 277 -44.34 -25.49 -14.99
N PRO A 278 -45.14 -24.45 -14.64
CA PRO A 278 -46.55 -24.40 -15.02
C PRO A 278 -46.79 -24.54 -16.54
N ALA A 279 -45.89 -23.94 -17.34
CA ALA A 279 -46.00 -23.87 -18.80
C ALA A 279 -45.13 -24.87 -19.57
N GLY A 280 -44.35 -25.74 -18.91
CA GLY A 280 -43.52 -26.74 -19.58
C GLY A 280 -42.33 -27.21 -18.77
N LEU A 281 -41.32 -27.73 -19.46
CA LEU A 281 -40.04 -28.16 -18.88
C LEU A 281 -38.96 -27.10 -19.11
N ALA A 282 -38.17 -26.81 -18.08
CA ALA A 282 -36.97 -25.98 -18.17
C ALA A 282 -35.72 -26.80 -17.89
N GLY A 283 -34.66 -26.63 -18.69
CA GLY A 283 -33.37 -27.23 -18.41
C GLY A 283 -32.74 -26.66 -17.14
N ILE A 284 -32.09 -27.54 -16.37
CA ILE A 284 -31.37 -27.20 -15.14
C ILE A 284 -30.06 -27.98 -15.05
N THR A 285 -29.14 -27.50 -14.22
CA THR A 285 -27.89 -28.20 -13.92
C THR A 285 -28.11 -29.37 -12.96
N GLU A 286 -27.14 -30.30 -12.90
CA GLU A 286 -27.15 -31.43 -11.95
C GLU A 286 -27.19 -30.94 -10.49
N LEU A 287 -26.48 -29.85 -10.15
CA LEU A 287 -26.54 -29.26 -8.81
C LEU A 287 -27.92 -28.68 -8.50
N GLN A 288 -28.54 -27.97 -9.46
CA GLN A 288 -29.91 -27.46 -9.29
C GLN A 288 -30.92 -28.60 -9.11
N ALA A 289 -30.76 -29.69 -9.86
CA ALA A 289 -31.58 -30.89 -9.70
C ALA A 289 -31.44 -31.48 -8.30
N ALA A 290 -30.22 -31.67 -7.80
CA ALA A 290 -29.97 -32.16 -6.44
C ALA A 290 -30.56 -31.24 -5.36
N LEU A 291 -30.43 -29.92 -5.53
CA LEU A 291 -30.99 -28.92 -4.61
C LEU A 291 -32.53 -28.93 -4.60
N LEU A 292 -33.16 -29.12 -5.76
CA LEU A 292 -34.60 -29.24 -5.87
C LEU A 292 -35.11 -30.54 -5.25
N MET A 293 -34.49 -31.68 -5.56
CA MET A 293 -34.87 -32.99 -5.00
C MET A 293 -34.73 -33.01 -3.47
N ALA A 294 -33.63 -32.45 -2.93
CA ALA A 294 -33.46 -32.28 -1.49
C ALA A 294 -34.53 -31.38 -0.85
N SER A 295 -35.16 -30.49 -1.63
CA SER A 295 -36.23 -29.62 -1.15
C SER A 295 -37.63 -30.19 -1.33
N THR A 296 -37.89 -30.99 -2.35
CA THR A 296 -39.19 -31.62 -2.60
C THR A 296 -39.34 -32.96 -1.88
N GLY A 297 -38.24 -33.56 -1.45
CA GLY A 297 -38.22 -34.93 -0.91
C GLY A 297 -38.31 -36.00 -1.99
N GLN A 298 -38.16 -35.61 -3.27
CA GLN A 298 -38.07 -36.55 -4.38
C GLN A 298 -36.80 -37.40 -4.20
N GLY A 299 -36.95 -38.73 -4.18
CA GLY A 299 -35.84 -39.65 -3.96
C GLY A 299 -34.87 -39.73 -5.14
N GLU A 300 -35.41 -39.91 -6.35
CA GLU A 300 -34.65 -39.99 -7.60
C GLU A 300 -35.35 -39.15 -8.69
N PRO A 301 -34.61 -38.59 -9.66
CA PRO A 301 -35.22 -37.86 -10.76
C PRO A 301 -36.08 -38.81 -11.60
N GLU A 302 -37.27 -38.36 -12.00
CA GLU A 302 -38.19 -39.21 -12.77
C GLU A 302 -37.61 -39.44 -14.18
N PRO A 303 -37.41 -40.70 -14.60
CA PRO A 303 -36.87 -40.97 -15.92
C PRO A 303 -37.90 -40.64 -17.00
N VAL A 304 -37.47 -39.93 -18.05
CA VAL A 304 -38.30 -39.64 -19.23
C VAL A 304 -37.61 -40.09 -20.51
N THR A 305 -38.38 -40.68 -21.42
CA THR A 305 -37.86 -41.12 -22.72
C THR A 305 -37.54 -39.91 -23.61
N LEU A 306 -36.59 -40.07 -24.54
CA LEU A 306 -36.22 -39.00 -25.47
C LEU A 306 -37.42 -38.46 -26.25
N GLY A 307 -38.28 -39.34 -26.76
CA GLY A 307 -39.49 -38.97 -27.50
C GLY A 307 -40.48 -38.17 -26.64
N ARG A 308 -40.74 -38.63 -25.40
CA ARG A 308 -41.64 -37.90 -24.48
C ARG A 308 -41.03 -36.55 -24.07
N PHE A 309 -39.73 -36.51 -23.79
CA PHE A 309 -39.04 -35.27 -23.45
C PHE A 309 -39.13 -34.26 -24.61
N ALA A 310 -38.95 -34.70 -25.86
CA ALA A 310 -39.04 -33.83 -27.04
C ALA A 310 -40.47 -33.32 -27.31
N ALA A 311 -41.50 -34.11 -26.98
CA ALA A 311 -42.89 -33.75 -27.20
C ALA A 311 -43.46 -32.78 -26.16
N LEU A 312 -42.87 -32.69 -24.96
CA LEU A 312 -43.33 -31.80 -23.90
C LEU A 312 -42.93 -30.33 -24.18
N PRO A 313 -43.82 -29.35 -23.91
CA PRO A 313 -43.51 -27.93 -24.07
C PRO A 313 -42.23 -27.54 -23.32
N LYS A 314 -41.43 -26.66 -23.94
CA LYS A 314 -40.18 -26.13 -23.36
C LYS A 314 -40.36 -24.67 -23.00
N VAL A 315 -39.86 -24.31 -21.83
CA VAL A 315 -39.71 -22.92 -21.40
C VAL A 315 -38.20 -22.61 -21.28
N PRO A 316 -37.81 -21.32 -21.17
CA PRO A 316 -36.39 -20.97 -21.07
C PRO A 316 -35.69 -21.72 -19.93
N ASP A 317 -34.46 -22.16 -20.20
CA ASP A 317 -33.64 -22.87 -19.23
C ASP A 317 -33.35 -21.99 -18.01
N LEU A 318 -33.33 -22.62 -16.83
CA LEU A 318 -33.00 -21.95 -15.56
C LEU A 318 -31.51 -22.08 -15.23
N VAL A 319 -30.68 -22.41 -16.22
CA VAL A 319 -29.23 -22.52 -16.06
C VAL A 319 -28.67 -21.11 -15.88
N PRO A 320 -27.93 -20.81 -14.79
CA PRO A 320 -27.33 -19.49 -14.60
C PRO A 320 -26.33 -19.20 -15.73
N ALA A 321 -26.36 -17.98 -16.27
CA ALA A 321 -25.45 -17.55 -17.35
C ALA A 321 -24.01 -17.25 -16.89
N GLY A 322 -23.68 -17.52 -15.61
CA GLY A 322 -22.38 -17.22 -14.98
C GLY A 322 -22.48 -16.17 -13.90
#